data_AF-A0A2M8L3T7-F1
#
_entry.id   AF-A0A2M8L3T7-F1
#
_cell.length_a   1.000
_cell.length_b   1.000
_cell.length_c   1.000
_cell.angle_alpha   90.00
_cell.angle_beta   90.00
_cell.angle_gamma   90.00
#
_symmetry.space_group_name_H-M   'P 1'
#
loop_
_entity.id
_entity.type
_entity.pdbx_description
1 polymer ?
#
loop_
_entity_poly.entity_id
_entity_poly.type
_entity_poly.pdbx_seq_one_letter_code
_entity_poly.pdbx_strand_id
1 'polypeptide(L)'
;MKRIYLSILAIVATVALVGGATYAVFSSKATSGPNTFATGNADLKLKHQPGQPWADSYGGASWSNLYPGWSDSYNVYLKNV
;
A
#
# COMPACT_ATOMS: atom_id res chain seq x y z
N MET A 1 -48.38 5.87 -8.00
CA MET A 1 -47.76 6.23 -6.70
C MET A 1 -46.95 5.07 -6.10
N LYS A 2 -47.56 3.99 -5.55
CA LYS A 2 -46.83 2.89 -4.87
C LYS A 2 -45.69 2.24 -5.68
N ARG A 3 -45.86 2.08 -7.00
CA ARG A 3 -44.83 1.53 -7.90
C ARG A 3 -43.60 2.42 -8.03
N ILE A 4 -43.77 3.74 -7.99
CA ILE A 4 -42.68 4.72 -8.11
C ILE A 4 -41.82 4.69 -6.84
N TYR A 5 -42.45 4.65 -5.67
CA TYR A 5 -41.74 4.53 -4.40
C TYR A 5 -40.94 3.23 -4.29
N LEU A 6 -41.50 2.11 -4.78
CA LEU A 6 -40.79 0.83 -4.83
C LEU A 6 -39.60 0.86 -5.78
N SER A 7 -39.70 1.51 -6.95
CA SER A 7 -38.57 1.68 -7.86
C SER A 7 -37.47 2.55 -7.26
N ILE A 8 -37.81 3.65 -6.58
CA ILE A 8 -36.81 4.51 -5.93
C ILE A 8 -36.11 3.74 -4.81
N LEU A 9 -36.85 2.99 -3.99
CA LEU A 9 -36.27 2.17 -2.94
C LEU A 9 -35.33 1.09 -3.50
N ALA A 10 -35.69 0.45 -4.61
CA ALA A 10 -34.85 -0.55 -5.27
C ALA A 10 -33.54 0.05 -5.82
N ILE A 11 -33.61 1.27 -6.37
CA ILE A 11 -32.43 2.00 -6.87
C ILE A 11 -31.50 2.38 -5.72
N VAL A 12 -32.04 2.91 -4.62
CA VAL A 12 -31.24 3.28 -3.45
C VAL A 12 -30.60 2.03 -2.82
N ALA A 13 -31.35 0.93 -2.71
CA ALA A 13 -30.84 -0.32 -2.17
C ALA A 13 -29.69 -0.89 -3.03
N THR A 14 -29.82 -0.85 -4.37
CA THR A 14 -28.75 -1.33 -5.27
C THR A 14 -27.50 -0.45 -5.19
N VAL A 15 -27.64 0.87 -5.16
CA VAL A 15 -26.50 1.79 -5.01
C VAL A 15 -25.79 1.58 -3.66
N ALA A 16 -26.55 1.42 -2.58
CA ALA A 16 -25.98 1.17 -1.26
C ALA A 16 -25.22 -0.17 -1.20
N LEU A 17 -25.75 -1.21 -1.86
CA LEU A 17 -25.17 -2.55 -1.85
C LEU A 17 -23.91 -2.62 -2.71
N VAL A 18 -23.95 -2.05 -3.92
CA VAL A 18 -22.78 -1.96 -4.81
C VAL A 18 -21.71 -1.05 -4.21
N GLY A 19 -22.09 0.14 -3.73
CA GLY A 19 -21.18 1.08 -3.09
C GLY A 19 -20.53 0.53 -1.83
N GLY A 20 -21.31 -0.12 -0.96
CA GLY A 20 -20.83 -0.74 0.28
C GLY A 20 -19.90 -1.93 0.02
N ALA A 21 -20.24 -2.81 -0.93
CA ALA A 21 -19.39 -3.93 -1.31
C ALA A 21 -18.06 -3.45 -1.91
N THR A 22 -18.10 -2.45 -2.78
CA THR A 22 -16.90 -1.85 -3.40
C THR A 22 -16.02 -1.19 -2.34
N TYR A 23 -16.61 -0.44 -1.41
CA TYR A 23 -15.88 0.14 -0.28
C TYR A 23 -15.25 -0.94 0.60
N ALA A 24 -15.96 -2.02 0.90
CA ALA A 24 -15.41 -3.12 1.71
C ALA A 24 -14.23 -3.82 1.01
N VAL A 25 -14.32 -4.05 -0.30
CA VAL A 25 -13.22 -4.63 -1.11
C VAL A 25 -11.98 -3.73 -1.08
N PHE A 26 -12.15 -2.41 -1.21
CA PHE A 26 -11.03 -1.47 -1.23
C PHE A 26 -10.62 -0.91 0.14
N SER A 27 -11.37 -1.19 1.20
CA SER A 27 -11.03 -0.84 2.58
C SER A 27 -10.44 -2.04 3.34
N SER A 28 -10.39 -3.21 2.73
CA SER A 28 -9.89 -4.43 3.34
C SER A 28 -8.44 -4.24 3.79
N LYS A 29 -8.22 -4.30 5.10
CA LYS A 29 -6.89 -4.36 5.69
C LYS A 29 -6.64 -5.81 6.11
N ALA A 30 -5.74 -6.49 5.41
CA ALA A 30 -5.31 -7.84 5.78
C ALA A 30 -4.17 -7.73 6.79
N THR A 31 -4.40 -8.15 8.04
CA THR A 31 -3.37 -8.20 9.08
C THR A 31 -2.71 -9.57 9.11
N SER A 32 -1.39 -9.63 8.94
CA SER A 32 -0.58 -10.84 9.19
C SER A 32 0.36 -10.55 10.36
N GLY A 33 0.04 -11.12 11.53
CA GLY A 33 0.78 -10.86 12.78
C GLY A 33 0.77 -9.36 13.14
N PRO A 34 1.92 -8.70 13.35
CA PRO A 34 2.00 -7.26 13.59
C PRO A 34 1.83 -6.39 12.33
N ASN A 35 1.79 -6.99 11.13
CA ASN A 35 1.80 -6.24 9.86
C ASN A 35 0.38 -6.07 9.31
N THR A 36 -0.04 -4.82 9.09
CA THR A 36 -1.33 -4.48 8.48
C THR A 36 -1.14 -4.11 7.01
N PHE A 37 -1.63 -4.95 6.08
CA PHE A 37 -1.63 -4.68 4.65
C PHE A 37 -2.98 -4.06 4.26
N ALA A 38 -3.04 -2.74 4.08
CA ALA A 38 -4.24 -2.08 3.58
C ALA A 38 -4.32 -2.21 2.05
N THR A 39 -5.51 -2.47 1.50
CA THR A 39 -5.76 -2.33 0.06
C THR A 39 -5.76 -0.85 -0.30
N GLY A 40 -4.66 -0.41 -0.87
CA GLY A 40 -4.38 0.94 -1.34
C GLY A 40 -2.95 0.91 -1.85
N ASN A 41 -2.66 1.51 -3.01
CA ASN A 41 -1.33 1.44 -3.60
C ASN A 41 -0.31 2.00 -2.59
N ALA A 42 0.53 1.15 -2.02
CA ALA A 42 1.63 1.60 -1.20
C ALA A 42 2.65 2.28 -2.13
N ASP A 43 2.76 3.61 -2.10
CA ASP A 43 3.85 4.33 -2.74
C ASP A 43 5.08 4.27 -1.82
N LEU A 44 5.81 3.16 -1.96
CA LEU A 44 7.02 2.90 -1.20
C LEU A 44 8.19 3.63 -1.85
N LYS A 45 8.64 4.69 -1.19
CA LYS A 45 9.89 5.37 -1.57
C LYS A 45 11.07 4.90 -0.72
N LEU A 46 12.21 4.88 -1.38
CA LEU A 46 13.49 4.39 -0.89
C LEU A 46 14.48 5.55 -0.73
N LYS A 47 15.43 5.36 0.19
CA LYS A 47 16.55 6.26 0.42
C LYS A 47 17.68 5.50 1.09
N HIS A 48 18.94 5.85 0.83
CA HIS A 48 20.10 5.13 1.37
C HIS A 48 21.02 5.97 2.27
N GLN A 49 20.84 7.29 2.29
CA GLN A 49 21.64 8.22 3.09
C GLN A 49 20.76 9.32 3.65
N PRO A 50 20.90 9.74 4.92
CA PRO A 50 20.25 10.93 5.46
C PRO A 50 20.48 12.15 4.55
N GLY A 51 19.47 13.01 4.40
CA GLY A 51 19.54 14.19 3.51
C GLY A 51 19.28 13.99 2.00
N GLN A 52 19.36 12.77 1.46
CA GLN A 52 19.02 12.51 0.04
C GLN A 52 17.49 12.53 -0.21
N PRO A 53 17.03 12.85 -1.44
CA PRO A 53 15.62 12.77 -1.83
C PRO A 53 15.11 11.32 -1.81
N TRP A 54 13.80 11.18 -1.62
CA TRP A 54 13.10 9.90 -1.70
C TRP A 54 12.91 9.52 -3.17
N ALA A 55 13.23 8.28 -3.55
CA ALA A 55 13.14 7.79 -4.93
C ALA A 55 12.45 6.42 -5.00
N ASP A 56 11.87 6.08 -6.15
CA ASP A 56 11.16 4.81 -6.35
C ASP A 56 12.11 3.62 -6.57
N SER A 57 13.40 3.90 -6.84
CA SER A 57 14.45 2.89 -7.00
C SER A 57 15.83 3.44 -6.62
N TYR A 58 16.71 2.57 -6.10
CA TYR A 58 18.11 2.89 -5.83
C TYR A 58 19.00 1.71 -6.26
N GLY A 59 20.17 1.99 -6.84
CA GLY A 59 21.09 0.99 -7.40
C GLY A 59 21.79 0.07 -6.39
N GLY A 60 21.51 0.23 -5.10
CA GLY A 60 22.15 -0.54 -4.02
C GLY A 60 23.61 -0.17 -3.76
N ALA A 61 24.21 -0.84 -2.78
CA ALA A 61 25.66 -0.74 -2.54
C ALA A 61 26.41 -1.67 -3.50
N SER A 62 27.56 -1.19 -3.99
CA SER A 62 28.50 -1.99 -4.76
C SER A 62 29.76 -2.18 -3.93
N TRP A 63 30.15 -3.43 -3.72
CA TRP A 63 31.38 -3.78 -3.02
C TRP A 63 32.36 -4.45 -3.99
N SER A 64 33.64 -4.11 -3.85
CA SER A 64 34.71 -4.68 -4.66
C SER A 64 35.88 -5.11 -3.75
N ASN A 65 36.70 -6.05 -4.22
CA ASN A 65 37.89 -6.55 -3.51
C ASN A 65 37.59 -7.17 -2.12
N LEU A 66 36.53 -7.97 -2.03
CA LEU A 66 36.16 -8.66 -0.79
C LEU A 66 37.20 -9.74 -0.42
N TYR A 67 37.47 -9.90 0.88
CA TYR A 67 38.43 -10.87 1.43
C TYR A 67 37.78 -11.76 2.52
N PRO A 68 38.37 -12.93 2.84
CA PRO A 68 37.81 -13.81 3.86
C PRO A 68 37.70 -13.13 5.23
N GLY A 69 36.50 -13.16 5.83
CA GLY A 69 36.20 -12.49 7.09
C GLY A 69 35.71 -11.04 6.96
N TRP A 70 35.60 -10.52 5.74
CA TRP A 70 35.02 -9.20 5.51
C TRP A 70 33.50 -9.20 5.76
N SER A 71 33.03 -8.15 6.45
CA SER A 71 31.62 -7.89 6.72
C SER A 71 31.38 -6.38 6.64
N ASP A 72 30.24 -5.99 6.08
CA ASP A 72 29.80 -4.61 6.02
C ASP A 72 28.29 -4.53 6.26
N SER A 73 27.78 -3.34 6.57
CA SER A 73 26.36 -3.09 6.80
C SER A 73 25.90 -1.88 6.00
N TYR A 74 24.83 -2.08 5.24
CA TYR A 74 24.23 -1.04 4.41
C TYR A 74 22.82 -0.73 4.88
N ASN A 75 22.55 0.55 5.14
CA ASN A 75 21.26 1.02 5.62
C ASN A 75 20.40 1.50 4.46
N VAL A 76 19.15 1.01 4.42
CA VAL A 76 18.11 1.48 3.50
C VAL A 76 16.92 1.96 4.32
N TYR A 77 16.44 3.16 4.00
CA TYR A 77 15.27 3.79 4.59
C TYR A 77 14.09 3.61 3.65
N LEU A 78 12.95 3.21 4.21
CA LEU A 78 11.69 3.05 3.50
C LEU A 78 10.67 4.02 4.07
N LYS A 79 9.88 4.65 3.21
CA LYS A 79 8.75 5.47 3.62
C LYS A 79 7.56 5.16 2.71
N ASN A 80 6.41 4.94 3.32
CA ASN A 80 5.14 4.99 2.62
C ASN A 80 4.71 6.46 2.48
N VAL A 81 4.37 6.89 1.26
CA VAL A 81 4.02 8.27 0.93
C VAL A 81 2.55 8.42 0.64
#